data_AF-A0AAV8WU26-F1
#
_entry.id   AF-A0AAV8WU26-F1
#
_cell.length_a   1.000
_cell.length_b   1.000
_cell.length_c   1.000
_cell.angle_alpha   90.00
_cell.angle_beta   90.00
_cell.angle_gamma   90.00
#
_symmetry.space_group_name_H-M   'P 1'
#
loop_
_entity.id
_entity.type
_entity.pdbx_description
1 polymer ?
#
loop_
_entity_poly.entity_id
_entity_poly.type
_entity_poly.pdbx_seq_one_letter_code
_entity_poly.pdbx_strand_id
1 'polypeptide(L)'
;MVISSFHDSISERKHSWWYSFFLKCHSDDEDKPSWQPKHWQKFCPHPFCPTYRQFSRILGLGLIGIFSWCTLYTIVGNTAAPPDGKLFQLILLSICAHFGGWLMSLTTLPALVGMLSTGLLFQNIKIVNIDESFTEIINELSHVALVVILIRAGLDLDPPALHRLKYTVIKLSLIPWITEAGTVTVLSKYFFEHSLGLCCTTR
;
A
#
# COMPACT_ATOMS: atom_id res chain seq x y z
N MET A 1 -16.17 17.31 31.53
CA MET A 1 -15.59 18.38 30.68
C MET A 1 -14.93 17.83 29.43
N VAL A 2 -14.01 16.85 29.54
CA VAL A 2 -13.32 16.22 28.39
C VAL A 2 -14.28 15.48 27.42
N ILE A 3 -15.36 14.88 27.92
CA ILE A 3 -16.36 14.17 27.09
C ILE A 3 -17.21 15.15 26.25
N SER A 4 -17.51 16.36 26.77
CA SER A 4 -18.21 17.40 25.99
C SER A 4 -17.34 17.97 24.87
N SER A 5 -16.05 18.21 25.14
CA SER A 5 -15.11 18.71 24.12
C SER A 5 -14.83 17.68 23.02
N PHE A 6 -14.89 16.38 23.33
CA PHE A 6 -14.77 15.33 22.32
C PHE A 6 -16.05 15.18 21.48
N HIS A 7 -17.23 15.33 22.10
CA HIS A 7 -18.52 15.32 21.38
C HIS A 7 -18.66 16.53 20.43
N ASP A 8 -18.10 17.68 20.81
CA ASP A 8 -18.11 18.91 20.00
C ASP A 8 -17.25 18.77 18.72
N SER A 9 -16.08 18.13 18.82
CA SER A 9 -15.20 17.86 17.66
C SER A 9 -15.76 16.88 16.63
N ILE A 10 -16.73 16.03 17.03
CA ILE A 10 -17.42 15.08 16.12
C ILE A 10 -18.58 15.76 15.39
N SER A 11 -19.21 16.78 15.99
CA SER A 11 -20.33 17.51 15.39
C SER A 11 -19.88 18.38 14.19
N GLU A 12 -18.77 19.10 14.32
CA GLU A 12 -18.20 19.93 13.24
C GLU A 12 -17.78 19.13 11.99
N ARG A 13 -17.31 17.88 12.16
CA ARG A 13 -16.93 17.04 11.02
C ARG A 13 -18.12 16.58 10.16
N LYS A 14 -19.34 16.51 10.70
CA LYS A 14 -20.53 16.05 9.97
C LYS A 14 -21.04 17.06 8.93
N HIS A 15 -20.64 18.33 9.03
CA HIS A 15 -21.10 19.41 8.16
C HIS A 15 -20.08 19.88 7.12
N SER A 16 -18.84 19.38 7.16
CA SER A 16 -17.86 19.70 6.14
C SER A 16 -18.35 19.21 4.78
N TRP A 17 -18.41 20.10 3.79
CA TRP A 17 -18.71 19.76 2.39
C TRP A 17 -17.87 18.55 1.90
N TRP A 18 -16.65 18.43 2.43
CA TRP A 18 -15.77 17.28 2.27
C TRP A 18 -16.34 15.94 2.78
N TYR A 19 -17.03 15.92 3.92
CA TYR A 19 -17.70 14.72 4.44
C TYR A 19 -18.89 14.34 3.55
N SER A 20 -19.73 15.31 3.13
CA SER A 20 -20.81 15.05 2.16
C SER A 20 -20.28 14.57 0.82
N PHE A 21 -19.15 15.11 0.34
CA PHE A 21 -18.48 14.63 -0.86
C PHE A 21 -17.97 13.19 -0.69
N PHE A 22 -17.33 12.88 0.43
CA PHE A 22 -16.84 11.52 0.73
C PHE A 22 -17.97 10.50 0.84
N LEU A 23 -19.07 10.85 1.51
CA LEU A 23 -20.26 10.01 1.66
C LEU A 23 -20.99 9.82 0.33
N LYS A 24 -21.07 10.87 -0.50
CA LYS A 24 -21.67 10.79 -1.83
C LYS A 24 -20.81 10.00 -2.82
N CYS A 25 -19.50 9.96 -2.60
CA CYS A 25 -18.59 9.09 -3.33
C CYS A 25 -18.65 7.63 -2.87
N HIS A 26 -19.04 7.35 -1.62
CA HIS A 26 -19.11 5.99 -1.06
C HIS A 26 -20.51 5.36 -1.13
N SER A 27 -21.57 6.14 -1.35
CA SER A 27 -22.92 5.62 -1.59
C SER A 27 -22.95 4.88 -2.92
N ASP A 28 -23.09 3.55 -2.86
CA ASP A 28 -23.46 2.71 -4.00
C ASP A 28 -24.91 3.00 -4.37
N ASP A 29 -25.13 4.09 -5.11
CA ASP A 29 -26.44 4.48 -5.64
C ASP A 29 -26.82 3.50 -6.78
N GLU A 30 -27.58 2.46 -6.39
CA GLU A 30 -27.95 1.26 -7.15
C GLU A 30 -28.93 1.50 -8.34
N ASP A 31 -29.55 2.69 -8.49
CA ASP A 31 -30.76 2.82 -9.36
C ASP A 31 -30.71 3.89 -10.46
N LYS A 32 -29.65 3.95 -11.28
CA LYS A 32 -29.70 4.71 -12.57
C LYS A 32 -29.04 3.95 -13.73
N PRO A 33 -29.75 3.65 -14.84
CA PRO A 33 -29.12 3.06 -16.02
C PRO A 33 -28.12 4.08 -16.58
N SER A 34 -26.83 3.78 -16.42
CA SER A 34 -25.76 4.66 -16.90
C SER A 34 -25.27 4.19 -18.27
N TRP A 35 -25.03 5.18 -19.13
CA TRP A 35 -24.52 5.01 -20.49
C TRP A 35 -23.28 4.09 -20.51
N GLN A 36 -23.35 2.97 -21.23
CA GLN A 36 -22.24 2.05 -21.47
C GLN A 36 -21.70 2.23 -22.90
N PRO A 37 -20.38 2.45 -23.08
CA PRO A 37 -19.80 2.51 -24.41
C PRO A 37 -19.80 1.11 -25.05
N LYS A 38 -20.30 1.01 -26.30
CA LYS A 38 -20.46 -0.24 -27.08
C LYS A 38 -19.20 -1.12 -27.19
N HIS A 39 -18.02 -0.56 -26.95
CA HIS A 39 -16.73 -1.25 -27.13
C HIS A 39 -16.17 -1.81 -25.81
N TRP A 40 -16.75 -1.46 -24.66
CA TRP A 40 -16.25 -1.89 -23.34
C TRP A 40 -16.40 -3.40 -23.10
N GLN A 41 -17.48 -4.00 -23.62
CA GLN A 41 -17.71 -5.44 -23.55
C GLN A 41 -16.72 -6.26 -24.40
N LYS A 42 -16.09 -5.65 -25.41
CA LYS A 42 -15.08 -6.32 -26.26
C LYS A 42 -13.68 -6.32 -25.64
N PHE A 43 -13.37 -5.31 -24.83
CA PHE A 43 -12.05 -5.16 -24.21
C PHE A 43 -11.96 -5.90 -22.86
N CYS A 44 -13.10 -6.18 -22.22
CA CYS A 44 -13.20 -6.93 -20.95
C CYS A 44 -14.06 -8.20 -21.10
N PRO A 45 -13.49 -9.37 -21.43
CA PRO A 45 -14.14 -10.65 -21.21
C PRO A 45 -14.16 -11.04 -19.72
N HIS A 46 -15.28 -11.60 -19.25
CA HIS A 46 -15.48 -12.08 -17.86
C HIS A 46 -14.42 -13.13 -17.51
N PRO A 47 -13.72 -13.05 -16.35
CA PRO A 47 -14.28 -12.93 -14.99
C PRO A 47 -13.68 -11.80 -14.13
N PHE A 48 -12.95 -10.85 -14.73
CA PHE A 48 -12.03 -9.95 -14.00
C PHE A 48 -12.29 -8.43 -14.17
N CYS A 49 -13.49 -7.94 -14.51
CA CYS A 49 -13.72 -6.49 -14.63
C CYS A 49 -14.81 -5.97 -13.66
N PRO A 50 -14.50 -5.00 -12.76
CA PRO A 50 -15.50 -4.24 -12.01
C PRO A 50 -16.31 -3.31 -12.93
N THR A 51 -17.46 -2.83 -12.45
CA THR A 51 -18.38 -2.00 -13.23
C THR A 51 -17.72 -0.70 -13.72
N TYR A 52 -17.92 -0.33 -14.99
CA TYR A 52 -17.39 0.91 -15.62
C TYR A 52 -17.61 2.19 -14.80
N ARG A 53 -18.68 2.24 -14.00
CA ARG A 53 -18.99 3.35 -13.11
C ARG A 53 -18.04 3.47 -11.92
N GLN A 54 -17.67 2.35 -11.29
CA GLN A 54 -16.68 2.30 -10.21
C GLN A 54 -15.31 2.68 -10.76
N PHE A 55 -14.97 2.19 -11.95
CA PHE A 55 -13.76 2.57 -12.67
C PHE A 55 -13.70 4.09 -12.90
N SER A 56 -14.75 4.73 -13.42
CA SER A 56 -14.73 6.18 -13.67
C SER A 56 -14.65 7.02 -12.38
N ARG A 57 -15.28 6.56 -11.29
CA ARG A 57 -15.26 7.23 -9.98
C ARG A 57 -13.87 7.13 -9.34
N ILE A 58 -13.26 5.95 -9.38
CA ILE A 58 -11.89 5.70 -8.89
C ILE A 58 -10.88 6.49 -9.74
N LEU A 59 -11.06 6.50 -11.07
CA LEU A 59 -10.23 7.26 -12.00
C LEU A 59 -10.35 8.76 -11.79
N GLY A 60 -11.58 9.29 -11.63
CA GLY A 60 -11.82 10.71 -11.37
C GLY A 60 -11.20 11.18 -10.06
N LEU A 61 -11.39 10.43 -8.97
CA LEU A 61 -10.79 10.73 -7.66
C LEU A 61 -9.26 10.59 -7.70
N GLY A 62 -8.75 9.57 -8.40
CA GLY A 62 -7.31 9.36 -8.60
C GLY A 62 -6.66 10.50 -9.36
N LEU A 63 -7.27 10.98 -10.45
CA LEU A 63 -6.77 12.12 -11.21
C LEU A 63 -6.73 13.39 -10.36
N ILE A 64 -7.79 13.70 -9.60
CA ILE A 64 -7.82 14.87 -8.71
C ILE A 64 -6.69 14.80 -7.68
N GLY A 65 -6.45 13.61 -7.10
CA GLY A 65 -5.33 13.38 -6.19
C GLY A 65 -3.96 13.58 -6.84
N ILE A 66 -3.76 13.04 -8.04
CA ILE A 66 -2.51 13.16 -8.80
C ILE A 66 -2.25 14.61 -9.21
N PHE A 67 -3.26 15.35 -9.67
CA PHE A 67 -3.14 16.77 -10.02
C PHE A 67 -2.77 17.63 -8.81
N SER A 68 -3.41 17.37 -7.66
CA SER A 68 -3.07 18.03 -6.39
C SER A 68 -1.63 17.75 -5.98
N TRP A 69 -1.19 16.49 -6.07
CA TRP A 69 0.19 16.08 -5.76
C TRP A 69 1.23 16.67 -6.74
N CYS A 70 0.91 16.72 -8.03
CA CYS A 70 1.77 17.28 -9.06
C CYS A 70 1.95 18.79 -8.88
N THR A 71 0.90 19.49 -8.45
CA THR A 71 0.98 20.93 -8.09
C THR A 71 1.86 21.15 -6.86
N LEU A 72 1.76 20.29 -5.85
CA LEU A 72 2.65 20.32 -4.69
C LEU A 72 4.12 20.08 -5.11
N TYR A 73 4.33 19.18 -6.06
CA TYR A 73 5.64 18.83 -6.59
C TYR A 73 6.31 19.98 -7.37
N THR A 74 5.56 20.71 -8.21
CA THR A 74 6.11 21.87 -8.93
C THR A 74 6.50 23.01 -7.99
N ILE A 75 5.87 23.10 -6.82
CA ILE A 75 6.20 24.10 -5.79
C ILE A 75 7.50 23.73 -5.05
N VAL A 76 7.70 22.45 -4.73
CA VAL A 76 8.91 21.95 -4.04
C VAL A 76 10.10 21.77 -4.99
N GLY A 77 9.84 21.54 -6.29
CA GLY A 77 10.83 21.15 -7.29
C GLY A 77 11.87 22.22 -7.67
N ASN A 78 11.60 23.50 -7.44
CA ASN A 78 12.52 24.56 -7.86
C ASN A 78 13.78 24.71 -6.97
N THR A 79 13.85 24.00 -5.84
CA THR A 79 14.99 24.09 -4.90
C THR A 79 15.83 22.80 -4.82
N ALA A 80 15.60 21.83 -5.71
CA ALA A 80 16.25 20.50 -5.68
C ALA A 80 16.71 19.98 -7.06
N ALA A 81 17.53 20.77 -7.77
CA ALA A 81 18.13 20.39 -9.05
C ALA A 81 19.48 19.63 -8.87
N PRO A 82 19.92 18.81 -9.87
CA PRO A 82 20.82 17.63 -9.73
C PRO A 82 22.32 18.00 -9.62
N PRO A 83 23.12 17.35 -8.74
CA PRO A 83 23.49 15.92 -8.85
C PRO A 83 23.23 15.03 -7.61
N ASP A 84 22.88 15.60 -6.43
CA ASP A 84 22.77 14.85 -5.15
C ASP A 84 21.38 14.90 -4.50
N GLY A 85 20.33 15.18 -5.29
CA GLY A 85 18.96 15.37 -4.80
C GLY A 85 18.28 14.07 -4.35
N LYS A 86 18.63 13.55 -3.17
CA LYS A 86 18.03 12.33 -2.57
C LYS A 86 16.50 12.38 -2.47
N LEU A 87 15.96 13.57 -2.18
CA LEU A 87 14.51 13.79 -2.06
C LEU A 87 13.78 13.66 -3.40
N PHE A 88 14.41 14.08 -4.51
CA PHE A 88 13.79 14.01 -5.84
C PHE A 88 13.52 12.57 -6.26
N GLN A 89 14.48 11.67 -6.03
CA GLN A 89 14.33 10.25 -6.37
C GLN A 89 13.24 9.58 -5.50
N LEU A 90 13.15 9.92 -4.21
CA LEU A 90 12.11 9.40 -3.32
C LEU A 90 10.71 9.88 -3.72
N ILE A 91 10.60 11.14 -4.16
CA ILE A 91 9.33 11.70 -4.64
C ILE A 91 8.94 11.08 -5.98
N LEU A 92 9.89 10.93 -6.92
CA LEU A 92 9.65 10.29 -8.22
C LEU A 92 9.19 8.84 -8.03
N LEU A 93 9.88 8.07 -7.17
CA LEU A 93 9.49 6.70 -6.82
C LEU A 93 8.08 6.66 -6.22
N SER A 94 7.75 7.58 -5.31
CA SER A 94 6.42 7.67 -4.70
C SER A 94 5.33 7.95 -5.73
N ILE A 95 5.56 8.87 -6.68
CA ILE A 95 4.62 9.20 -7.76
C ILE A 95 4.40 7.98 -8.66
N CYS A 96 5.48 7.33 -9.09
CA CYS A 96 5.38 6.13 -9.92
C CYS A 96 4.65 5.00 -9.19
N ALA A 97 4.93 4.79 -7.90
CA ALA A 97 4.23 3.78 -7.10
C ALA A 97 2.73 4.05 -7.00
N HIS A 98 2.31 5.30 -6.80
CA HIS A 98 0.89 5.68 -6.80
C HIS A 98 0.25 5.46 -8.18
N PHE A 99 0.96 5.77 -9.26
CA PHE A 99 0.49 5.53 -10.62
C PHE A 99 0.38 4.04 -10.95
N GLY A 100 1.34 3.22 -10.50
CA GLY A 100 1.30 1.77 -10.67
C GLY A 100 0.21 1.09 -9.84
N GLY A 101 -0.04 1.57 -8.62
CA GLY A 101 -1.19 1.17 -7.81
C GLY A 101 -2.52 1.53 -8.47
N TRP A 102 -2.62 2.71 -9.07
CA TRP A 102 -3.79 3.12 -9.86
C TRP A 102 -3.99 2.24 -11.11
N LEU A 103 -2.92 2.01 -11.87
CA LEU A 103 -2.96 1.17 -13.08
C LEU A 103 -3.38 -0.27 -12.75
N MET A 104 -2.87 -0.82 -11.64
CA MET A 104 -3.22 -2.17 -11.19
C MET A 104 -4.63 -2.21 -10.56
N SER A 105 -5.13 -1.11 -9.99
CA SER A 105 -6.51 -1.01 -9.51
C SER A 105 -7.55 -1.08 -10.64
N LEU A 106 -7.14 -0.92 -11.90
CA LEU A 106 -7.98 -1.18 -13.07
C LEU A 106 -8.11 -2.67 -13.37
N THR A 107 -7.19 -3.47 -12.86
CA THR A 107 -7.24 -4.93 -12.86
C THR A 107 -7.85 -5.43 -11.55
N THR A 108 -8.31 -6.68 -11.49
CA THR A 108 -8.82 -7.27 -10.22
C THR A 108 -7.76 -7.47 -9.14
N LEU A 109 -6.50 -7.19 -9.42
CA LEU A 109 -5.44 -7.40 -8.45
C LEU A 109 -5.46 -6.26 -7.41
N PRO A 110 -5.27 -6.59 -6.13
CA PRO A 110 -5.24 -5.57 -5.07
C PRO A 110 -4.14 -4.55 -5.35
N ALA A 111 -4.45 -3.26 -5.12
CA ALA A 111 -3.57 -2.13 -5.43
C ALA A 111 -2.16 -2.24 -4.79
N LEU A 112 -2.04 -2.99 -3.69
CA LEU A 112 -0.78 -3.30 -3.01
C LEU A 112 0.23 -3.98 -3.96
N VAL A 113 -0.24 -4.86 -4.85
CA VAL A 113 0.60 -5.55 -5.83
C VAL A 113 1.19 -4.56 -6.85
N GLY A 114 0.39 -3.57 -7.29
CA GLY A 114 0.84 -2.54 -8.23
C GLY A 114 1.87 -1.57 -7.65
N MET A 115 1.75 -1.25 -6.37
CA MET A 115 2.73 -0.40 -5.68
C MET A 115 4.07 -1.13 -5.50
N LEU A 116 4.04 -2.42 -5.11
CA LEU A 116 5.26 -3.23 -4.96
C LEU A 116 5.94 -3.51 -6.31
N SER A 117 5.17 -3.85 -7.35
CA SER A 117 5.73 -4.15 -8.67
C SER A 117 6.46 -2.96 -9.27
N THR A 118 5.94 -1.75 -9.08
CA THR A 118 6.58 -0.52 -9.57
C THR A 118 7.93 -0.28 -8.88
N GLY A 119 8.03 -0.54 -7.57
CA GLY A 119 9.30 -0.48 -6.85
C GLY A 119 10.32 -1.49 -7.38
N LEU A 120 9.89 -2.72 -7.66
CA LEU A 120 10.75 -3.77 -8.22
C LEU A 120 11.24 -3.41 -9.63
N LEU A 121 10.37 -2.86 -10.48
CA LEU A 121 10.74 -2.38 -11.82
C LEU A 121 11.78 -1.26 -11.75
N PHE A 122 11.61 -0.30 -10.84
CA PHE A 122 12.56 0.79 -10.65
C PHE A 122 13.95 0.30 -10.22
N GLN A 123 14.02 -0.72 -9.36
CA GLN A 123 15.27 -1.37 -9.00
C GLN A 123 15.90 -2.13 -10.18
N ASN A 124 15.08 -2.81 -10.99
CA ASN A 124 15.56 -3.58 -12.14
C ASN A 124 16.20 -2.69 -13.22
N ILE A 125 15.63 -1.51 -13.47
CA ILE A 125 16.11 -0.58 -14.52
C ILE A 125 17.33 0.25 -14.04
N LYS A 126 17.79 0.08 -12.78
CA LYS A 126 18.94 0.81 -12.17
C LYS A 126 18.87 2.34 -12.29
N ILE A 127 17.66 2.89 -12.36
CA ILE A 127 17.44 4.36 -12.42
C ILE A 127 17.78 5.02 -11.08
N VAL A 128 17.66 4.25 -9.99
CA VAL A 128 18.04 4.65 -8.63
C VAL A 128 19.27 3.85 -8.24
N ASN A 129 20.45 4.49 -8.23
CA ASN A 129 21.60 3.90 -7.58
C ASN A 129 21.33 3.93 -6.06
N ILE A 130 21.22 2.73 -5.49
CA ILE A 130 21.12 2.55 -4.04
C ILE A 130 22.51 2.82 -3.46
N ASP A 131 22.87 4.09 -3.37
CA ASP A 131 24.00 4.53 -2.55
C ASP A 131 23.67 4.33 -1.07
N GLU A 132 24.70 4.21 -0.24
CA GLU A 132 24.63 3.97 1.22
C GLU A 132 23.65 4.92 1.94
N SER A 133 23.49 6.12 1.38
CA SER A 133 22.57 7.15 1.85
C SER A 133 21.07 6.83 1.72
N PHE A 134 20.65 6.01 0.76
CA PHE A 134 19.23 5.62 0.62
C PHE A 134 18.83 4.62 1.70
N THR A 135 19.77 3.76 2.10
CA THR A 135 19.55 2.73 3.11
C THR A 135 19.17 3.34 4.46
N GLU A 136 19.84 4.42 4.88
CA GLU A 136 19.53 5.13 6.13
C GLU A 136 18.09 5.68 6.12
N ILE A 137 17.70 6.38 5.05
CA ILE A 137 16.35 6.94 4.90
C ILE A 137 15.29 5.83 4.89
N ILE A 138 15.52 4.75 4.14
CA ILE A 138 14.59 3.62 4.05
C ILE A 138 14.42 2.92 5.40
N ASN A 139 15.50 2.81 6.18
CA ASN A 139 15.46 2.21 7.51
C ASN A 139 14.56 3.00 8.46
N GLU A 140 14.73 4.33 8.51
CA GLU A 140 13.87 5.22 9.29
C GLU A 140 12.41 5.16 8.84
N LEU A 141 12.16 5.20 7.53
CA LEU A 141 10.80 5.10 6.97
C LEU A 141 10.13 3.78 7.31
N SER A 142 10.88 2.68 7.26
CA SER A 142 10.38 1.34 7.56
C SER A 142 10.01 1.20 9.03
N HIS A 143 10.79 1.79 9.94
CA HIS A 143 10.45 1.86 11.36
C HIS A 143 9.14 2.62 11.58
N VAL A 144 8.98 3.81 10.96
CA VAL A 144 7.73 4.58 11.04
C VAL A 144 6.55 3.83 10.42
N ALA A 145 6.73 3.19 9.27
CA ALA A 145 5.70 2.41 8.60
C ALA A 145 5.20 1.25 9.47
N LEU A 146 6.11 0.49 10.10
CA LEU A 146 5.76 -0.57 11.03
C LEU A 146 4.97 -0.05 12.24
N VAL A 147 5.37 1.09 12.81
CA VAL A 147 4.64 1.73 13.90
C VAL A 147 3.22 2.12 13.46
N VAL A 148 3.06 2.73 12.28
CA VAL A 148 1.73 3.12 11.75
C VAL A 148 0.85 1.89 11.50
N ILE A 149 1.41 0.81 10.94
CA ILE A 149 0.69 -0.45 10.72
C ILE A 149 0.22 -1.05 12.05
N LEU A 150 1.08 -1.06 13.07
CA LEU A 150 0.76 -1.56 14.42
C LEU A 150 -0.30 -0.71 15.11
N ILE A 151 -0.22 0.62 15.03
CA ILE A 151 -1.21 1.53 15.58
C ILE A 151 -2.57 1.29 14.89
N ARG A 152 -2.59 1.19 13.56
CA ARG A 152 -3.81 0.91 12.81
C ARG A 152 -4.42 -0.43 13.19
N ALA A 153 -3.60 -1.48 13.29
CA ALA A 153 -4.06 -2.80 13.73
C ALA A 153 -4.59 -2.78 15.16
N GLY A 154 -3.98 -1.99 16.06
CA GLY A 154 -4.46 -1.81 17.43
C GLY A 154 -5.76 -1.02 17.53
N LEU A 155 -5.99 -0.05 16.63
CA LEU A 155 -7.21 0.76 16.58
C LEU A 155 -8.40 0.03 15.92
N ASP A 156 -8.12 -0.89 14.98
CA ASP A 156 -9.13 -1.73 14.31
C ASP A 156 -9.59 -2.91 15.20
N LEU A 157 -8.93 -3.12 16.34
CA LEU A 157 -9.14 -4.27 17.21
C LEU A 157 -10.18 -4.00 18.29
N ASP A 158 -11.29 -4.74 18.28
CA ASP A 158 -12.30 -4.69 19.34
C ASP A 158 -11.83 -5.36 20.65
N PRO A 159 -11.63 -4.61 21.75
CA PRO A 159 -11.17 -5.16 23.03
C PRO A 159 -12.05 -6.27 23.64
N PRO A 160 -13.40 -6.24 23.58
CA PRO A 160 -14.22 -7.31 24.15
C PRO A 160 -14.15 -8.62 23.33
N ALA A 161 -13.96 -8.53 22.02
CA ALA A 161 -13.80 -9.70 21.15
C ALA A 161 -12.43 -10.36 21.37
N LEU A 162 -11.38 -9.55 21.52
CA LEU A 162 -10.03 -10.04 21.77
C LEU A 162 -9.93 -10.81 23.10
N HIS A 163 -10.58 -10.35 24.17
CA HIS A 163 -10.52 -11.05 25.45
C HIS A 163 -11.13 -12.46 25.39
N ARG A 164 -12.16 -12.66 24.56
CA ARG A 164 -12.75 -13.99 24.33
C ARG A 164 -11.88 -14.90 23.48
N LEU A 165 -11.10 -14.34 22.55
CA LEU A 165 -10.30 -15.06 21.57
C LEU A 165 -8.79 -15.08 21.88
N LYS A 166 -8.35 -14.53 23.02
CA LYS A 166 -6.93 -14.36 23.37
C LYS A 166 -6.09 -15.62 23.23
N TYR A 167 -6.62 -16.77 23.66
CA TYR A 167 -5.91 -18.06 23.54
C TYR A 167 -5.81 -18.53 22.10
N THR A 168 -6.86 -18.32 21.30
CA THR A 168 -6.89 -18.68 19.88
C THR A 168 -5.91 -17.82 19.08
N VAL A 169 -5.86 -16.51 19.34
CA VAL A 169 -4.93 -15.59 18.67
C VAL A 169 -3.47 -15.94 18.99
N ILE A 170 -3.15 -16.20 20.27
CA ILE A 170 -1.80 -16.62 20.68
C ILE A 170 -1.41 -17.95 20.00
N LYS A 171 -2.32 -18.94 20.00
CA LYS A 171 -2.08 -20.23 19.37
C LYS A 171 -1.90 -20.11 17.85
N LEU A 172 -2.71 -19.28 17.20
CA LEU A 172 -2.62 -18.99 15.77
C LEU A 172 -1.35 -18.25 15.38
N SER A 173 -0.74 -17.47 16.28
CA SER A 173 0.55 -16.80 15.99
C SER A 173 1.74 -17.70 16.31
N LEU A 174 1.72 -18.43 17.44
CA LEU A 174 2.86 -19.23 17.90
C LEU A 174 3.07 -20.49 17.07
N ILE A 175 2.00 -21.19 16.68
CA ILE A 175 2.11 -22.43 15.89
C ILE A 175 2.82 -22.17 14.56
N PRO A 176 2.32 -21.28 13.67
CA PRO A 176 2.99 -21.03 12.40
C PRO A 176 4.38 -20.47 12.59
N TRP A 177 4.60 -19.59 13.57
CA TRP A 177 5.93 -19.03 13.82
C TRP A 177 6.96 -20.10 14.20
N ILE A 178 6.61 -21.02 15.11
CA ILE A 178 7.49 -22.13 15.50
C ILE A 178 7.70 -23.09 14.33
N THR A 179 6.65 -23.42 13.56
CA THR A 179 6.78 -24.33 12.42
C THR A 179 7.61 -23.73 11.29
N GLU A 180 7.44 -22.44 10.98
CA GLU A 180 8.24 -21.72 9.98
C GLU A 180 9.70 -21.63 10.43
N ALA A 181 9.95 -21.18 11.68
CA ALA A 181 11.31 -21.09 12.22
C ALA A 181 12.00 -22.46 12.27
N GLY A 182 11.29 -23.51 12.67
CA GLY A 182 11.79 -24.88 12.67
C GLY A 182 12.13 -25.37 11.27
N THR A 183 11.22 -25.18 10.31
CA THR A 183 11.41 -25.60 8.91
C THR A 183 12.59 -24.87 8.27
N VAL A 184 12.70 -23.55 8.45
CA VAL A 184 13.83 -22.75 7.94
C VAL A 184 15.15 -23.17 8.59
N THR A 185 15.15 -23.47 9.90
CA THR A 185 16.37 -23.91 10.60
C THR A 185 16.85 -25.27 10.09
N VAL A 186 15.94 -26.23 9.92
CA VAL A 186 16.26 -27.57 9.39
C VAL A 186 16.73 -27.49 7.93
N LEU A 187 16.00 -26.74 7.09
CA LEU A 187 16.34 -26.59 5.69
C LEU A 187 17.68 -25.86 5.50
N SER A 188 17.94 -24.82 6.29
CA SER A 188 19.21 -24.09 6.28
C SER A 188 20.37 -25.00 6.65
N LYS A 189 20.23 -25.82 7.70
CA LYS A 189 21.23 -26.81 8.07
C LYS A 189 21.52 -27.81 6.94
N TYR A 190 20.47 -28.39 6.35
CA TYR A 190 20.61 -29.36 5.27
C TYR A 190 21.23 -28.76 4.01
N PHE A 191 20.82 -27.55 3.63
CA PHE A 191 21.38 -26.84 2.47
C PHE A 191 22.85 -26.44 2.70
N PHE A 192 23.19 -25.97 3.90
CA PHE A 192 24.56 -25.57 4.24
C PHE A 192 25.49 -26.78 4.34
N GLU A 193 25.05 -27.92 4.87
CA GLU A 193 25.81 -29.18 4.86
C GLU A 193 26.03 -29.72 3.45
N HIS A 194 25.01 -29.71 2.59
CA HIS A 194 25.16 -30.16 1.20
C HIS A 194 26.07 -29.21 0.39
N SER A 195 26.02 -27.90 0.64
CA SER A 195 26.90 -26.91 0.00
C SER A 195 28.36 -26.99 0.49
N LEU A 196 28.59 -27.25 1.79
CA LEU A 196 29.92 -27.49 2.35
C LEU A 196 30.54 -28.82 1.87
N GLY A 197 29.73 -29.87 1.70
CA GLY A 197 30.20 -31.16 1.14
C GLY A 197 30.68 -31.06 -0.31
N LEU A 198 30.02 -30.24 -1.14
CA LEU A 198 30.45 -29.95 -2.52
C LEU A 198 31.69 -29.02 -2.58
N CYS A 199 31.84 -28.10 -1.62
CA CYS A 199 33.02 -27.23 -1.54
C CYS A 199 34.28 -28.00 -1.07
N CYS A 200 34.14 -28.97 -0.17
CA CYS A 200 35.26 -29.81 0.29
C CYS A 200 35.67 -30.92 -0.68
N THR A 201 34.81 -31.37 -1.60
CA THR A 201 35.17 -32.41 -2.59
C THR A 201 35.80 -31.85 -3.89
N THR A 202 35.90 -30.51 -4.02
CA THR A 202 36.41 -29.84 -5.24
C THR A 202 37.67 -29.00 -5.00
N ARG A 203 38.38 -29.23 -3.88
CA ARG A 203 39.75 -28.72 -3.67
C ARG A 203 40.71 -29.86 -3.39
#